data_AF-A0A7J6AN33-F1
#
_entry.id   AF-A0A7J6AN33-F1
#
_cell.length_a   1.000
_cell.length_b   1.000
_cell.length_c   1.000
_cell.angle_alpha   90.00
_cell.angle_beta   90.00
_cell.angle_gamma   90.00
#
_symmetry.space_group_name_H-M   'P 1'
#
loop_
_entity.id
_entity.type
_entity.pdbx_description
1 polymer ?
#
loop_
_entity_poly.entity_id
_entity_poly.type
_entity_poly.pdbx_seq_one_letter_code
_entity_poly.pdbx_strand_id
1 'polypeptide(L)'
;MDALKTAIQEAATLKRDEGIIRLSSCFQWREFEGDDQRQRIHQEFVYENVMYSVQRGLPWAAVAQIANLSKELLPELRGLERSEAVSLIQTRLSQCVHRLPTSHHATMFDFMVQTYIHHQSLYQTFLKEEVNLKCMHSHLEIQVPPHPLPLSEGTDLGIWEKQQALKELMAVETVKLAEIHRLKEQAEAQIWEKAEVSLSDISLEGRLDKQALESMVHSILQSEVDMLKEILIKEIRAVQELLEIRLSQTVLQGAGHSSDASGFSQKGSTSGSTKPKKK
;
A
#
# COMPACT_ATOMS: atom_id res chain seq x y z
N MET A 1 -12.72 36.13 -43.81
CA MET A 1 -12.33 34.72 -44.04
C MET A 1 -10.82 34.53 -44.00
N ASP A 2 -10.02 35.45 -44.54
CA ASP A 2 -8.55 35.32 -44.54
C ASP A 2 -7.92 35.32 -43.14
N ALA A 3 -8.39 36.18 -42.22
CA ALA A 3 -7.87 36.22 -40.85
C ALA A 3 -8.07 34.91 -40.07
N LEU A 4 -9.23 34.25 -40.25
CA LEU A 4 -9.54 32.95 -39.63
C LEU A 4 -8.67 31.84 -40.23
N LYS A 5 -8.47 31.85 -41.55
CA LYS A 5 -7.60 30.89 -42.22
C LYS A 5 -6.16 30.99 -41.71
N THR A 6 -5.60 32.19 -41.60
CA THR A 6 -4.26 32.41 -41.03
C THR A 6 -4.18 31.94 -39.59
N ALA A 7 -5.21 32.23 -38.78
CA ALA A 7 -5.25 31.78 -37.39
C ALA A 7 -5.29 30.27 -37.24
N ILE A 8 -6.01 29.56 -38.10
CA ILE A 8 -6.07 28.09 -38.12
C ILE A 8 -4.68 27.51 -38.47
N GLN A 9 -3.99 28.10 -39.44
CA GLN A 9 -2.65 27.68 -39.83
C GLN A 9 -1.65 27.87 -38.69
N GLU A 10 -1.70 29.02 -38.00
CA GLU A 10 -0.88 29.27 -36.82
C GLU A 10 -1.23 28.30 -35.68
N ALA A 11 -2.52 28.13 -35.38
CA ALA A 11 -2.99 27.23 -34.32
C ALA A 11 -2.55 25.78 -34.54
N ALA A 12 -2.47 25.30 -35.79
CA ALA A 12 -2.00 23.96 -36.12
C ALA A 12 -0.50 23.74 -35.81
N THR A 13 0.29 24.81 -35.65
CA THR A 13 1.72 24.73 -35.31
C THR A 13 2.00 24.94 -33.82
N LEU A 14 1.02 25.40 -33.07
CA LEU A 14 1.15 25.73 -31.65
C LEU A 14 0.81 24.53 -30.76
N LYS A 15 1.16 24.63 -29.46
CA LYS A 15 0.68 23.69 -28.45
C LYS A 15 -0.83 23.86 -28.26
N ARG A 16 -1.51 22.80 -27.81
CA ARG A 16 -2.98 22.74 -27.67
C ARG A 16 -3.58 23.99 -27.04
N ASP A 17 -3.12 24.37 -25.85
CA ASP A 17 -3.69 25.52 -25.12
C ASP A 17 -3.50 26.85 -25.84
N GLU A 18 -2.32 27.07 -26.43
CA GLU A 18 -2.00 28.26 -27.22
C GLU A 18 -2.81 28.29 -28.51
N GLY A 19 -2.99 27.14 -29.16
CA GLY A 19 -3.81 26.97 -30.36
C GLY A 19 -5.29 27.25 -30.10
N ILE A 20 -5.83 26.80 -28.96
CA ILE A 20 -7.20 27.12 -28.53
C ILE A 20 -7.36 28.63 -28.38
N ILE A 21 -6.46 29.31 -27.66
CA ILE A 21 -6.52 30.76 -27.47
C ILE A 21 -6.45 31.48 -28.83
N ARG A 22 -5.52 31.06 -29.69
CA ARG A 22 -5.29 31.68 -30.99
C ARG A 22 -6.48 31.55 -31.94
N LEU A 23 -7.13 30.39 -31.95
CA LEU A 23 -8.35 30.15 -32.72
C LEU A 23 -9.53 30.92 -32.12
N SER A 24 -9.63 30.95 -30.79
CA SER A 24 -10.72 31.59 -30.07
C SER A 24 -10.77 33.09 -30.26
N SER A 25 -9.63 33.75 -30.47
CA SER A 25 -9.58 35.20 -30.76
C SER A 25 -10.23 35.59 -32.10
N CYS A 26 -10.53 34.63 -32.96
CA CYS A 26 -11.19 34.86 -34.24
C CYS A 26 -12.72 34.89 -34.15
N PHE A 27 -13.28 34.55 -32.98
CA PHE A 27 -14.72 34.41 -32.78
C PHE A 27 -15.21 35.29 -31.62
N GLN A 28 -16.48 35.69 -31.71
CA GLN A 28 -17.21 36.29 -30.60
C GLN A 28 -18.01 35.19 -29.88
N TRP A 29 -17.66 34.92 -28.63
CA TRP A 29 -18.27 33.90 -27.78
C TRP A 29 -19.34 34.55 -26.91
N ARG A 30 -20.58 34.61 -27.41
CA ARG A 30 -21.70 35.27 -26.72
C ARG A 30 -22.60 34.28 -25.97
N GLU A 31 -22.49 33.00 -26.34
CA GLU A 31 -23.40 31.95 -25.91
C GLU A 31 -23.18 31.52 -24.45
N PHE A 32 -21.97 31.74 -23.91
CA PHE A 32 -21.57 31.40 -22.54
C PHE A 32 -20.83 32.56 -21.85
N GLU A 33 -21.13 33.80 -22.23
CA GLU A 33 -20.49 34.99 -21.66
C GLU A 33 -20.76 35.09 -20.15
N GLY A 34 -19.69 35.20 -19.35
CA GLY A 34 -19.77 35.21 -17.88
C GLY A 34 -19.53 33.86 -17.19
N ASP A 35 -19.40 32.76 -17.94
CA ASP A 35 -18.98 31.45 -17.43
C ASP A 35 -17.70 31.00 -18.17
N ASP A 36 -16.54 31.32 -17.60
CA ASP A 36 -15.22 31.05 -18.19
C ASP A 36 -14.99 29.57 -18.46
N GLN A 37 -15.51 28.69 -17.59
CA GLN A 37 -15.38 27.25 -17.77
C GLN A 37 -16.23 26.78 -18.95
N ARG A 38 -17.44 27.34 -19.11
CA ARG A 38 -18.29 27.02 -20.26
C ARG A 38 -17.77 27.55 -21.57
N GLN A 39 -17.31 28.78 -21.55
CA GLN A 39 -16.66 29.34 -22.71
C GLN A 39 -15.43 28.51 -23.12
N ARG A 40 -14.62 28.04 -22.16
CA ARG A 40 -13.43 27.23 -22.44
C ARG A 40 -13.76 25.89 -23.09
N ILE A 41 -14.76 25.15 -22.59
CA ILE A 41 -15.15 23.86 -23.18
C ILE A 41 -15.74 24.04 -24.59
N HIS A 42 -16.48 25.14 -24.83
CA HIS A 42 -16.96 25.46 -26.17
C HIS A 42 -15.81 25.76 -27.14
N GLN A 43 -14.81 26.51 -26.69
CA GLN A 43 -13.59 26.79 -27.46
C GLN A 43 -12.81 25.51 -27.78
N GLU A 44 -12.70 24.60 -26.81
CA GLU A 44 -12.06 23.29 -27.01
C GLU A 44 -12.83 22.45 -28.04
N PHE A 45 -14.16 22.40 -27.95
CA PHE A 45 -14.98 21.69 -28.93
C PHE A 45 -14.72 22.19 -30.36
N VAL A 46 -14.67 23.51 -30.57
CA VAL A 46 -14.36 24.08 -31.88
C VAL A 46 -12.94 23.72 -32.32
N TYR A 47 -11.96 23.85 -31.41
CA TYR A 47 -10.56 23.53 -31.70
C TYR A 47 -10.37 22.07 -32.14
N GLU A 48 -10.94 21.10 -31.42
CA GLU A 48 -10.78 19.67 -31.74
C GLU A 48 -11.38 19.34 -33.12
N ASN A 49 -12.53 19.92 -33.47
CA ASN A 49 -13.14 19.74 -34.80
C ASN A 49 -12.30 20.36 -35.93
N VAL A 50 -11.68 21.51 -35.68
CA VAL A 50 -10.78 22.17 -36.62
C VAL A 50 -9.49 21.37 -36.79
N MET A 51 -8.85 20.94 -35.69
CA MET A 51 -7.61 20.17 -35.74
C MET A 51 -7.82 18.82 -36.43
N TYR A 52 -8.94 18.15 -36.16
CA TYR A 52 -9.30 16.93 -36.87
C TYR A 52 -9.42 17.17 -38.38
N SER A 53 -10.08 18.26 -38.79
CA SER A 53 -10.20 18.63 -40.21
C SER A 53 -8.85 18.91 -40.86
N VAL A 54 -7.93 19.58 -40.16
CA VAL A 54 -6.55 19.81 -40.62
C VAL A 54 -5.79 18.49 -40.77
N GLN A 55 -5.86 17.60 -39.78
CA GLN A 55 -5.20 16.29 -39.81
C GLN A 55 -5.70 15.39 -40.95
N ARG A 56 -6.97 15.52 -41.33
CA ARG A 56 -7.57 14.81 -42.47
C ARG A 56 -7.22 15.44 -43.83
N GLY A 57 -6.46 16.54 -43.85
CA GLY A 57 -5.99 17.19 -45.06
C GLY A 57 -7.07 17.97 -45.82
N LEU A 58 -8.11 18.44 -45.12
CA LEU A 58 -9.16 19.22 -45.77
C LEU A 58 -8.61 20.56 -46.30
N PRO A 59 -9.15 21.09 -47.41
CA PRO A 59 -8.80 22.41 -47.89
C PRO A 59 -9.08 23.48 -46.83
N TRP A 60 -8.19 24.47 -46.68
CA TRP A 60 -8.30 25.51 -45.65
C TRP A 60 -9.65 26.25 -45.64
N ALA A 61 -10.28 26.45 -46.80
CA ALA A 61 -11.61 27.06 -46.88
C ALA A 61 -12.70 26.19 -46.23
N ALA A 62 -12.60 24.86 -46.38
CA ALA A 62 -13.49 23.92 -45.73
C ALA A 62 -13.22 23.84 -44.23
N VAL A 63 -11.96 23.86 -43.80
CA VAL A 63 -11.59 23.89 -42.38
C VAL A 63 -12.14 25.15 -41.69
N ALA A 64 -12.09 26.31 -42.35
CA ALA A 64 -12.69 27.53 -41.84
C ALA A 64 -14.22 27.44 -41.73
N GLN A 65 -14.89 26.74 -42.64
CA GLN A 65 -16.34 26.48 -42.53
C GLN A 65 -16.66 25.55 -41.37
N ILE A 66 -15.87 24.49 -41.16
CA ILE A 66 -16.01 23.61 -40.00
C ILE A 66 -15.83 24.40 -38.70
N ALA A 67 -14.88 25.33 -38.63
CA ALA A 67 -14.70 26.16 -37.45
C ALA A 67 -15.96 26.99 -37.10
N ASN A 68 -16.58 27.62 -38.11
CA ASN A 68 -17.83 28.38 -37.92
C ASN A 68 -18.99 27.45 -37.55
N LEU A 69 -19.14 26.34 -38.27
CA LEU A 69 -20.18 25.35 -38.01
C LEU A 69 -20.07 24.79 -36.59
N SER A 70 -18.89 24.37 -36.15
CA SER A 70 -18.69 23.82 -34.81
C SER A 70 -18.97 24.86 -33.71
N LYS A 71 -18.69 26.14 -33.97
CA LYS A 71 -19.05 27.23 -33.05
C LYS A 71 -20.57 27.30 -32.85
N GLU A 72 -21.34 27.25 -33.93
CA GLU A 72 -22.80 27.35 -33.90
C GLU A 72 -23.47 26.05 -33.41
N LEU A 73 -22.86 24.91 -33.70
CA LEU A 73 -23.42 23.59 -33.44
C LEU A 73 -23.55 23.27 -31.95
N LEU A 74 -22.53 23.55 -31.12
CA LEU A 74 -22.54 23.11 -29.71
C LEU A 74 -23.70 23.74 -28.90
N PRO A 75 -23.99 25.05 -29.00
CA PRO A 75 -25.17 25.64 -28.36
C PRO A 75 -26.49 25.05 -28.85
N GLU A 76 -26.62 24.76 -30.16
CA GLU A 76 -27.85 24.18 -30.74
C GLU A 76 -28.11 22.74 -30.28
N LEU A 77 -27.06 22.03 -29.89
CA LEU A 77 -27.18 20.68 -29.36
C LEU A 77 -27.75 20.65 -27.92
N ARG A 78 -27.88 21.80 -27.23
CA ARG A 78 -28.45 21.90 -25.87
C ARG A 78 -29.88 21.36 -25.86
N GLY A 79 -30.16 20.42 -24.96
CA GLY A 79 -31.51 19.90 -24.74
C GLY A 79 -31.92 18.73 -25.62
N LEU A 80 -31.21 18.46 -26.72
CA LEU A 80 -31.61 17.47 -27.71
C LEU A 80 -31.38 16.02 -27.27
N GLU A 81 -32.28 15.13 -27.69
CA GLU A 81 -32.10 13.69 -27.58
C GLU A 81 -31.03 13.18 -28.56
N ARG A 82 -30.54 11.94 -28.35
CA ARG A 82 -29.45 11.37 -29.15
C ARG A 82 -29.75 11.33 -30.65
N SER A 83 -30.94 10.88 -31.02
CA SER A 83 -31.39 10.77 -32.42
C SER A 83 -31.48 12.16 -33.09
N GLU A 84 -32.01 13.14 -32.37
CA GLU A 84 -32.16 14.53 -32.81
C GLU A 84 -30.80 15.21 -32.99
N ALA A 85 -29.88 15.00 -32.05
CA ALA A 85 -28.51 15.50 -32.13
C ALA A 85 -27.76 14.94 -33.36
N VAL A 86 -27.88 13.65 -33.64
CA VAL A 86 -27.27 13.02 -34.83
C VAL A 86 -27.85 13.63 -36.11
N SER A 87 -29.17 13.81 -36.17
CA SER A 87 -29.85 14.44 -37.32
C SER A 87 -29.41 15.89 -37.52
N LEU A 88 -29.25 16.65 -36.43
CA LEU A 88 -28.79 18.04 -36.48
C LEU A 88 -27.35 18.13 -37.00
N ILE A 89 -26.44 17.30 -36.50
CA ILE A 89 -25.04 17.25 -36.97
C ILE A 89 -25.00 16.94 -38.47
N GLN A 90 -25.77 15.95 -38.92
CA GLN A 90 -25.85 15.59 -40.35
C GLN A 90 -26.37 16.75 -41.20
N THR A 91 -27.41 17.44 -40.71
CA THR A 91 -28.04 18.57 -41.40
C THR A 91 -27.06 19.73 -41.52
N ARG A 92 -26.36 20.09 -40.43
CA ARG A 92 -25.38 21.18 -40.41
C ARG A 92 -24.19 20.91 -41.33
N LEU A 93 -23.65 19.70 -41.32
CA LEU A 93 -22.57 19.32 -42.24
C LEU A 93 -23.01 19.34 -43.71
N SER A 94 -24.26 18.97 -43.99
CA SER A 94 -24.82 19.00 -45.35
C SER A 94 -25.06 20.42 -45.87
N GLN A 95 -25.19 21.41 -44.97
CA GLN A 95 -25.41 22.82 -45.26
C GLN A 95 -24.11 23.62 -45.51
N CYS A 96 -22.94 23.01 -45.35
CA CYS A 96 -21.67 23.69 -45.65
C CYS A 96 -21.61 24.16 -47.11
N VAL A 97 -21.34 25.46 -47.31
CA VAL A 97 -21.30 26.14 -48.61
C VAL A 97 -20.29 25.49 -49.57
N HIS A 98 -19.19 24.97 -49.03
CA HIS A 98 -18.29 24.08 -49.78
C HIS A 98 -18.62 22.64 -49.40
N ARG A 99 -19.40 21.97 -50.25
CA ARG A 99 -19.66 20.54 -50.08
C ARG A 99 -18.34 19.79 -50.04
N LEU A 100 -18.08 19.19 -48.88
CA LEU A 100 -16.96 18.28 -48.70
C LEU A 100 -17.11 17.11 -49.67
N PRO A 101 -16.01 16.55 -50.18
CA PRO A 101 -16.03 15.25 -50.83
C PRO A 101 -16.73 14.21 -49.94
N THR A 102 -17.46 13.27 -50.54
CA THR A 102 -18.31 12.30 -49.83
C THR A 102 -17.54 11.53 -48.75
N SER A 103 -16.26 11.21 -48.99
CA SER A 103 -15.38 10.56 -48.01
C SER A 103 -15.11 11.44 -46.78
N HIS A 104 -14.70 12.70 -47.00
CA HIS A 104 -14.43 13.64 -45.91
C HIS A 104 -15.69 14.03 -45.14
N HIS A 105 -16.84 14.14 -45.82
CA HIS A 105 -18.12 14.36 -45.15
C HIS A 105 -18.45 13.21 -44.19
N ALA A 106 -18.33 11.96 -44.63
CA ALA A 106 -18.60 10.79 -43.78
C ALA A 106 -17.63 10.73 -42.58
N THR A 107 -16.34 10.98 -42.80
CA THR A 107 -15.32 10.98 -41.73
C THR A 107 -15.52 12.11 -40.72
N MET A 108 -15.97 13.29 -41.16
CA MET A 108 -16.27 14.41 -40.26
C MET A 108 -17.54 14.16 -39.46
N PHE A 109 -18.58 13.63 -40.12
CA PHE A 109 -19.82 13.24 -39.44
C PHE A 109 -19.56 12.17 -38.38
N ASP A 110 -18.83 11.11 -38.72
CA ASP A 110 -18.47 10.05 -37.77
C ASP A 110 -17.68 10.60 -36.59
N PHE A 111 -16.70 11.48 -36.83
CA PHE A 111 -15.95 12.14 -35.75
C PHE A 111 -16.84 13.00 -34.85
N MET A 112 -17.69 13.86 -35.41
CA MET A 112 -18.60 14.71 -34.62
C MET A 112 -19.58 13.87 -33.80
N VAL A 113 -20.11 12.80 -34.39
CA VAL A 113 -21.01 11.87 -33.70
C VAL A 113 -20.26 11.13 -32.59
N GLN A 114 -19.07 10.58 -32.85
CA GLN A 114 -18.31 9.86 -31.83
C GLN A 114 -17.85 10.77 -30.69
N THR A 115 -17.41 11.99 -30.99
CA THR A 115 -16.95 12.94 -29.95
C THR A 115 -18.11 13.49 -29.13
N TYR A 116 -19.20 13.90 -29.78
CA TYR A 116 -20.32 14.49 -29.07
C TYR A 116 -21.23 13.44 -28.43
N ILE A 117 -21.64 12.38 -29.14
CA ILE A 117 -22.63 11.42 -28.64
C ILE A 117 -22.05 10.54 -27.54
N HIS A 118 -20.77 10.15 -27.63
CA HIS A 118 -20.13 9.36 -26.58
C HIS A 118 -20.05 10.13 -25.25
N HIS A 119 -19.94 11.46 -25.32
CA HIS A 119 -19.89 12.36 -24.18
C HIS A 119 -21.17 13.20 -24.01
N GLN A 120 -22.29 12.78 -24.59
CA GLN A 120 -23.52 13.58 -24.64
C GLN A 120 -24.01 13.94 -23.24
N SER A 121 -23.94 13.02 -22.27
CA SER A 121 -24.33 13.31 -20.89
C SER A 121 -23.50 14.44 -20.29
N LEU A 122 -22.17 14.43 -20.50
CA LEU A 122 -21.26 15.45 -20.00
C LEU A 122 -21.54 16.82 -20.65
N TYR A 123 -21.66 16.86 -21.98
CA TYR A 123 -22.00 18.09 -22.69
C TYR A 123 -23.39 18.61 -22.29
N GLN A 124 -24.38 17.74 -22.12
CA GLN A 124 -25.73 18.15 -21.72
C GLN A 124 -25.77 18.68 -20.29
N THR A 125 -25.10 18.02 -19.34
CA THR A 125 -24.95 18.49 -17.96
C THR A 125 -24.35 19.90 -17.95
N PHE A 126 -23.33 20.11 -18.76
CA PHE A 126 -22.68 21.40 -18.91
C PHE A 126 -23.56 22.46 -19.60
N LEU A 127 -24.26 22.10 -20.67
CA LEU A 127 -25.10 23.02 -21.45
C LEU A 127 -26.40 23.39 -20.74
N LYS A 128 -26.97 22.52 -19.89
CA LYS A 128 -28.33 22.67 -19.32
C LYS A 128 -28.42 23.53 -18.06
N GLU A 129 -27.32 23.99 -17.48
CA GLU A 129 -27.30 24.98 -16.39
C GLU A 129 -27.85 24.54 -15.01
N GLU A 130 -28.66 23.49 -14.94
CA GLU A 130 -29.25 22.96 -13.69
C GLU A 130 -28.40 21.92 -12.95
N VAL A 131 -27.08 21.98 -13.04
CA VAL A 131 -26.27 21.14 -12.16
C VAL A 131 -26.11 21.87 -10.84
N ASN A 132 -27.09 21.68 -9.95
CA ASN A 132 -26.84 21.67 -8.51
C ASN A 132 -25.86 20.52 -8.22
N LEU A 133 -24.61 20.63 -8.71
CA LEU A 133 -23.51 19.86 -8.17
C LEU A 133 -23.40 20.35 -6.74
N LYS A 134 -24.08 19.66 -5.83
CA LYS A 134 -23.70 19.64 -4.43
C LYS A 134 -22.27 19.14 -4.46
N CYS A 135 -21.30 20.05 -4.54
CA CYS A 135 -19.90 19.73 -4.51
C CYS A 135 -19.69 19.03 -3.18
N MET A 136 -19.65 17.70 -3.22
CA MET A 136 -19.39 16.88 -2.06
C MET A 136 -17.90 17.06 -1.78
N HIS A 137 -17.58 18.11 -1.01
CA HIS A 137 -16.28 18.28 -0.43
C HIS A 137 -16.11 17.18 0.63
N SER A 138 -15.68 16.00 0.19
CA SER A 138 -15.22 14.97 1.10
C SER A 138 -13.80 15.32 1.51
N HIS A 139 -13.64 15.81 2.74
CA HIS A 139 -12.34 15.94 3.39
C HIS A 139 -11.80 14.53 3.66
N LEU A 140 -10.86 14.09 2.82
CA LEU A 140 -10.17 12.83 2.99
C LEU A 140 -8.89 13.08 3.79
N GLU A 141 -8.90 12.71 5.07
CA GLU A 141 -7.68 12.67 5.87
C GLU A 141 -6.88 11.42 5.50
N ILE A 142 -5.88 11.62 4.65
CA ILE A 142 -4.91 10.57 4.33
C ILE A 142 -3.96 10.46 5.53
N GLN A 143 -4.17 9.43 6.36
CA GLN A 143 -3.21 9.09 7.41
C GLN A 143 -1.93 8.57 6.76
N VAL A 144 -0.88 9.40 6.80
CA VAL A 144 0.45 8.99 6.36
C VAL A 144 1.03 8.07 7.43
N PRO A 145 1.59 6.89 7.07
CA PRO A 145 2.27 6.05 8.03
C PRO A 145 3.40 6.83 8.71
N PRO A 146 3.70 6.55 9.99
CA PRO A 146 4.78 7.22 10.69
C PRO A 146 6.09 7.06 9.91
N HIS A 147 6.89 8.12 9.89
CA HIS A 147 8.15 8.11 9.17
C HIS A 147 9.03 6.98 9.72
N PRO A 148 9.61 6.12 8.86
CA PRO A 148 10.50 5.08 9.33
C PRO A 148 11.68 5.70 10.07
N LEU A 149 12.09 5.06 11.16
CA LEU A 149 13.28 5.45 11.90
C LEU A 149 14.51 5.36 10.99
N PRO A 150 15.54 6.20 11.23
CA PRO A 150 16.77 6.16 10.45
C PRO A 150 17.45 4.79 10.57
N LEU A 151 18.12 4.34 9.52
CA LEU A 151 18.84 3.05 9.50
C LEU A 151 19.93 2.95 10.57
N SER A 152 20.40 4.08 11.11
CA SER A 152 21.31 4.12 12.26
C SER A 152 20.71 3.55 13.55
N GLU A 153 19.38 3.51 13.65
CA GLU A 153 18.66 2.86 14.75
C GLU A 153 18.34 1.39 14.45
N GLY A 154 18.73 0.90 13.27
CA GLY A 154 18.59 -0.50 12.88
C GLY A 154 19.52 -1.41 13.68
N THR A 155 19.03 -2.60 14.02
CA THR A 155 19.89 -3.69 14.50
C THR A 155 20.42 -4.46 13.30
N ASP A 156 21.71 -4.80 13.29
CA ASP A 156 22.28 -5.70 12.29
C ASP A 156 21.53 -7.04 12.29
N LEU A 157 21.35 -7.64 11.11
CA LEU A 157 20.57 -8.87 10.96
C LEU A 157 21.14 -10.01 11.83
N GLY A 158 22.46 -10.18 11.87
CA GLY A 158 23.09 -11.24 12.67
C GLY A 158 22.95 -11.01 14.18
N ILE A 159 22.99 -9.74 14.62
CA ILE A 159 22.73 -9.38 16.01
C ILE A 159 21.26 -9.66 16.36
N TRP A 160 20.33 -9.33 15.47
CA TRP A 160 18.91 -9.55 15.68
C TRP A 160 18.55 -11.04 15.74
N GLU A 161 19.08 -11.85 14.83
CA GLU A 161 18.89 -13.31 14.83
C GLU A 161 19.42 -13.95 16.12
N LYS A 162 20.62 -13.52 16.56
CA LYS A 162 21.19 -13.97 17.84
C LYS A 162 20.33 -13.56 19.03
N GLN A 163 19.82 -12.33 19.06
CA GLN A 163 18.91 -11.86 20.12
C GLN A 163 17.61 -12.66 20.13
N GLN A 164 17.07 -13.00 18.96
CA GLN A 164 15.85 -13.79 18.84
C GLN A 164 16.04 -15.22 19.33
N ALA A 165 17.13 -15.88 18.90
CA ALA A 165 17.50 -17.21 19.39
C ALA A 165 17.71 -17.24 20.91
N LEU A 166 18.31 -16.17 21.47
CA LEU A 166 18.49 -16.06 22.92
C LEU A 166 17.15 -15.92 23.66
N LYS A 167 16.21 -15.12 23.13
CA LYS A 167 14.86 -14.99 23.72
C LYS A 167 14.11 -16.33 23.73
N GLU A 168 14.20 -17.09 22.64
CA GLU A 168 13.60 -18.42 22.55
C GLU A 168 14.21 -19.37 23.58
N LEU A 169 15.54 -19.40 23.71
CA LEU A 169 16.21 -20.23 24.71
C LEU A 169 15.87 -19.82 26.15
N MET A 170 15.70 -18.52 26.45
CA MET A 170 15.25 -18.09 27.77
C MET A 170 13.81 -18.54 28.06
N ALA A 171 12.92 -18.51 27.07
CA ALA A 171 11.57 -19.02 27.22
C ALA A 171 11.58 -20.54 27.50
N VAL A 172 12.37 -21.32 26.76
CA VAL A 172 12.51 -22.76 27.02
C VAL A 172 13.11 -23.02 28.41
N GLU A 173 14.11 -22.24 28.84
CA GLU A 173 14.71 -22.35 30.18
C GLU A 173 13.67 -22.15 31.29
N THR A 174 12.84 -21.10 31.19
CA THR A 174 11.80 -20.84 32.20
C THR A 174 10.78 -21.97 32.31
N VAL A 175 10.38 -22.56 31.18
CA VAL A 175 9.50 -23.74 31.16
C VAL A 175 10.18 -24.94 31.83
N LYS A 176 11.46 -25.18 31.55
CA LYS A 176 12.22 -26.30 32.15
C LYS A 176 12.43 -26.14 33.65
N LEU A 177 12.69 -24.92 34.12
CA LEU A 177 12.76 -24.63 35.56
C LEU A 177 11.42 -24.89 36.26
N ALA A 178 10.31 -24.49 35.64
CA ALA A 178 8.96 -24.78 36.16
C ALA A 178 8.66 -26.29 36.17
N GLU A 179 9.09 -27.04 35.15
CA GLU A 179 8.98 -28.49 35.12
C GLU A 179 9.74 -29.16 36.27
N ILE A 180 10.98 -28.75 36.53
CA ILE A 180 11.79 -29.26 37.64
C ILE A 180 11.11 -28.97 38.97
N HIS A 181 10.61 -27.75 39.17
CA HIS A 181 9.88 -27.38 40.39
C HIS A 181 8.65 -28.27 40.60
N ARG A 182 7.85 -28.44 39.55
CA ARG A 182 6.66 -29.30 39.57
C ARG A 182 7.00 -30.76 39.88
N LEU A 183 8.10 -31.28 39.34
CA LEU A 183 8.55 -32.64 39.63
C LEU A 183 8.93 -32.81 41.11
N LYS A 184 9.53 -31.78 41.74
CA LYS A 184 9.84 -31.79 43.18
C LYS A 184 8.60 -31.77 44.05
N GLU A 185 7.65 -30.87 43.75
CA GLU A 185 6.37 -30.81 44.48
C GLU A 185 5.60 -32.12 44.34
N GLN A 186 5.58 -32.69 43.13
CA GLN A 186 4.96 -33.99 42.87
C GLN A 186 5.64 -35.12 43.66
N ALA A 187 6.97 -35.08 43.77
CA ALA A 187 7.73 -36.06 44.54
C ALA A 187 7.36 -36.01 46.03
N GLU A 188 7.38 -34.80 46.61
CA GLU A 188 7.02 -34.57 48.01
C GLU A 188 5.58 -35.04 48.30
N ALA A 189 4.64 -34.68 47.43
CA ALA A 189 3.24 -35.11 47.55
C ALA A 189 3.08 -36.63 47.46
N GLN A 190 3.77 -37.29 46.53
CA GLN A 190 3.70 -38.75 46.36
C GLN A 190 4.35 -39.51 47.52
N ILE A 191 5.45 -39.00 48.07
CA ILE A 191 6.07 -39.56 49.28
C ILE A 191 5.10 -39.45 50.45
N TRP A 192 4.47 -38.29 50.63
CA TRP A 192 3.52 -38.05 51.72
C TRP A 192 2.27 -38.93 51.61
N GLU A 193 1.62 -38.94 50.44
CA GLU A 193 0.43 -39.76 50.18
C GLU A 193 0.70 -41.25 50.40
N LYS A 194 1.85 -41.73 49.92
CA LYS A 194 2.21 -43.15 50.03
C LYS A 194 2.56 -43.54 51.47
N ALA A 195 3.21 -42.65 52.23
CA ALA A 195 3.44 -42.86 53.66
C ALA A 195 2.11 -42.94 54.42
N GLU A 196 1.15 -42.05 54.13
CA GLU A 196 -0.17 -42.04 54.77
C GLU A 196 -0.98 -43.31 54.48
N VAL A 197 -1.00 -43.75 53.22
CA VAL A 197 -1.66 -45.02 52.82
C VAL A 197 -0.99 -46.21 53.50
N SER A 198 0.35 -46.27 53.48
CA SER A 198 1.10 -47.37 54.10
C SER A 198 0.91 -47.43 55.61
N LEU A 199 0.70 -46.28 56.28
CA LEU A 199 0.38 -46.21 57.72
C LEU A 199 -1.07 -46.61 58.00
N SER A 200 -2.00 -46.29 57.09
CA SER A 200 -3.43 -46.61 57.21
C SER A 200 -3.74 -48.10 56.97
N ASP A 201 -2.96 -48.77 56.13
CA ASP A 201 -3.09 -50.21 55.82
C ASP A 201 -2.60 -51.13 56.96
N ILE A 202 -1.97 -50.57 58.01
CA ILE A 202 -1.55 -51.32 59.20
C ILE A 202 -2.77 -51.56 60.10
N SER A 203 -3.50 -52.65 59.85
CA SER A 203 -4.57 -53.10 60.75
C SER A 203 -3.97 -53.64 62.06
N LEU A 204 -4.20 -52.91 63.16
CA LEU A 204 -3.73 -53.23 64.52
C LEU A 204 -4.57 -54.33 65.22
N GLU A 205 -5.52 -54.97 64.52
CA GLU A 205 -6.55 -55.81 65.14
C GLU A 205 -6.22 -57.32 65.16
N GLY A 206 -5.01 -57.72 64.74
CA GLY A 206 -4.56 -59.12 64.76
C GLY A 206 -3.11 -59.31 65.20
N ARG A 207 -2.82 -60.44 65.84
CA ARG A 207 -1.48 -60.85 66.30
C ARG A 207 -0.59 -61.11 65.08
N LEU A 208 0.09 -60.08 64.58
CA LEU A 208 0.98 -60.14 63.43
C LEU A 208 2.17 -61.08 63.70
N ASP A 209 2.38 -62.05 62.81
CA ASP A 209 3.56 -62.91 62.83
C ASP A 209 4.81 -62.12 62.38
N LYS A 210 5.96 -62.41 62.99
CA LYS A 210 7.21 -61.68 62.75
C LYS A 210 7.62 -61.72 61.27
N GLN A 211 7.47 -62.88 60.64
CA GLN A 211 7.84 -63.08 59.24
C GLN A 211 6.92 -62.33 58.26
N ALA A 212 5.63 -62.21 58.61
CA ALA A 212 4.66 -61.42 57.84
C ALA A 212 4.95 -59.91 57.93
N LEU A 213 5.35 -59.43 59.12
CA LEU A 213 5.76 -58.04 59.32
C LEU A 213 7.04 -57.69 58.55
N GLU A 214 8.06 -58.55 58.61
CA GLU A 214 9.32 -58.34 57.86
C GLU A 214 9.08 -58.28 56.35
N SER A 215 8.22 -59.16 55.82
CA SER A 215 7.87 -59.17 54.39
C SER A 215 7.08 -57.92 53.97
N MET A 216 6.18 -57.42 54.83
CA MET A 216 5.41 -56.20 54.59
C MET A 216 6.31 -54.97 54.59
N VAL A 217 7.18 -54.81 55.58
CA VAL A 217 8.16 -53.71 55.65
C VAL A 217 9.08 -53.74 54.44
N HIS A 218 9.58 -54.90 54.05
CA HIS A 218 10.41 -55.04 52.86
C HIS A 218 9.66 -54.63 51.58
N SER A 219 8.37 -54.99 51.45
CA SER A 219 7.55 -54.61 50.30
C SER A 219 7.29 -53.11 50.25
N ILE A 220 6.99 -52.47 51.38
CA ILE A 220 6.78 -51.01 51.48
C ILE A 220 8.07 -50.29 51.09
N LEU A 221 9.19 -50.63 51.73
CA LEU A 221 10.50 -50.03 51.45
C LEU A 221 10.91 -50.21 49.99
N GLN A 222 10.74 -51.41 49.42
CA GLN A 222 11.07 -51.66 48.02
C GLN A 222 10.24 -50.76 47.09
N SER A 223 8.94 -50.65 47.36
CA SER A 223 8.05 -49.82 46.55
C SER A 223 8.33 -48.32 46.69
N GLU A 224 8.78 -47.85 47.86
CA GLU A 224 9.21 -46.46 48.09
C GLU A 224 10.51 -46.17 47.36
N VAL A 225 11.49 -47.08 47.45
CA VAL A 225 12.77 -46.98 46.74
C VAL A 225 12.55 -46.93 45.22
N ASP A 226 11.68 -47.78 44.68
CA ASP A 226 11.38 -47.80 43.25
C ASP A 226 10.70 -46.49 42.79
N MET A 227 9.80 -45.93 43.61
CA MET A 227 9.16 -44.64 43.32
C MET A 227 10.15 -43.47 43.35
N LEU A 228 10.99 -43.39 44.40
CA LEU A 228 12.04 -42.39 44.52
C LEU A 228 13.03 -42.46 43.35
N LYS A 229 13.40 -43.66 42.93
CA LYS A 229 14.27 -43.90 41.77
C LYS A 229 13.65 -43.32 40.49
N GLU A 230 12.37 -43.58 40.21
CA GLU A 230 11.70 -43.06 39.02
C GLU A 230 11.59 -41.53 39.02
N ILE A 231 11.33 -40.92 40.17
CA ILE A 231 11.32 -39.47 40.34
C ILE A 231 12.71 -38.89 40.07
N LEU A 232 13.75 -39.46 40.69
CA LEU A 232 15.12 -38.99 40.54
C LEU A 232 15.60 -39.08 39.09
N ILE A 233 15.25 -40.15 38.38
CA ILE A 233 15.57 -40.29 36.94
C ILE A 233 14.93 -39.16 36.12
N LYS A 234 13.69 -38.78 36.42
CA LYS A 234 12.99 -37.67 35.73
C LYS A 234 13.63 -36.32 36.05
N GLU A 235 14.00 -36.07 37.31
CA GLU A 235 14.69 -34.84 37.70
C GLU A 235 16.06 -34.72 37.03
N ILE A 236 16.88 -35.80 37.06
CA ILE A 236 18.19 -35.82 36.41
C ILE A 236 18.06 -35.48 34.92
N ARG A 237 17.09 -36.07 34.22
CA ARG A 237 16.85 -35.79 32.80
C ARG A 237 16.47 -34.32 32.58
N ALA A 238 15.55 -33.78 33.36
CA ALA A 238 15.14 -32.38 33.24
C ALA A 238 16.29 -31.41 33.53
N VAL A 239 17.16 -31.72 34.50
CA VAL A 239 18.36 -30.93 34.81
C VAL A 239 19.41 -31.04 33.70
N GLN A 240 19.58 -32.20 33.08
CA GLN A 240 20.48 -32.36 31.93
C GLN A 240 20.02 -31.49 30.75
N GLU A 241 18.73 -31.55 30.40
CA GLU A 241 18.14 -30.71 29.35
C GLU A 241 18.30 -29.21 29.68
N LEU A 242 18.11 -28.80 30.93
CA LEU A 242 18.35 -27.43 31.38
C LEU A 242 19.82 -27.00 31.18
N LEU A 243 20.78 -27.88 31.49
CA LEU A 243 22.20 -27.59 31.31
C LEU A 243 22.57 -27.46 29.83
N GLU A 244 21.99 -28.27 28.96
CA GLU A 244 22.16 -28.16 27.50
C GLU A 244 21.61 -26.83 26.95
N ILE A 245 20.47 -26.38 27.46
CA ILE A 245 19.88 -25.08 27.11
C ILE A 245 20.82 -23.95 27.54
N ARG A 246 21.32 -23.99 28.78
CA ARG A 246 22.27 -22.98 29.29
C ARG A 246 23.59 -22.99 28.55
N LEU A 247 24.10 -24.17 28.20
CA LEU A 247 25.29 -24.29 27.36
C LEU A 247 25.07 -23.59 26.02
N SER A 248 23.94 -23.85 25.36
CA SER A 248 23.56 -23.22 24.09
C SER A 248 23.47 -21.69 24.22
N GLN A 249 22.89 -21.17 25.32
CA GLN A 249 22.87 -19.74 25.62
C GLN A 249 24.29 -19.16 25.78
N THR A 250 25.18 -19.84 26.51
CA THR A 250 26.56 -19.37 26.71
C THR A 250 27.37 -19.36 25.42
N VAL A 251 27.17 -20.34 24.54
CA VAL A 251 27.81 -20.38 23.21
C VAL A 251 27.32 -19.20 22.36
N LEU A 252 26.01 -18.95 22.35
CA LEU A 252 25.43 -17.81 21.65
C LEU A 252 25.94 -16.48 22.21
N GLN A 253 26.10 -16.32 23.52
CA GLN A 253 26.59 -15.09 24.15
C GLN A 253 28.12 -14.89 23.98
N GLY A 254 28.91 -15.94 24.20
CA GLY A 254 30.38 -15.92 24.27
C GLY A 254 31.09 -15.67 22.93
N ALA A 255 30.45 -15.95 21.80
CA ALA A 255 31.00 -15.64 20.48
C ALA A 255 31.16 -14.12 20.19
N GLY A 256 30.75 -13.23 21.11
CA GLY A 256 30.87 -11.77 20.97
C GLY A 256 32.04 -11.11 21.72
N HIS A 257 32.85 -11.85 22.50
CA HIS A 257 33.89 -11.24 23.35
C HIS A 257 35.33 -11.36 22.84
N SER A 258 35.57 -11.88 21.63
CA SER A 258 36.92 -11.96 21.05
C SER A 258 37.05 -11.19 19.73
N SER A 259 37.08 -9.87 19.80
CA SER A 259 37.94 -8.99 19.01
C SER A 259 37.48 -7.55 19.21
N ASP A 260 38.13 -6.85 20.13
CA ASP A 260 38.47 -5.43 19.97
C ASP A 260 39.42 -5.03 21.11
N ALA A 261 40.61 -5.63 21.06
CA ALA A 261 41.78 -5.15 21.78
C ALA A 261 42.98 -5.23 20.84
N SER A 262 43.05 -4.29 19.89
CA SER A 262 44.28 -3.97 19.19
C SER A 262 44.32 -2.47 18.96
N GLY A 263 44.90 -1.76 19.93
CA GLY A 263 45.23 -0.36 19.79
C GLY A 263 46.28 -0.15 18.71
N PHE A 264 46.07 0.85 17.86
CA PHE A 264 47.18 1.59 17.28
C PHE A 264 46.88 3.08 17.38
N SER A 265 47.44 3.68 18.42
CA SER A 265 47.59 5.12 18.56
C SER A 265 49.00 5.46 18.09
N GLN A 266 49.15 6.25 17.03
CA GLN A 266 50.20 7.28 17.01
C GLN A 266 50.00 8.37 15.95
N LYS A 267 50.04 9.59 16.49
CA LYS A 267 50.59 10.84 15.97
C LYS A 267 49.83 11.59 14.88
N GLY A 268 49.29 12.73 15.33
CA GLY A 268 48.99 13.86 14.46
C GLY A 268 50.25 14.61 14.01
N SER A 269 50.02 15.45 13.00
CA SER A 269 50.74 16.70 12.82
C SER A 269 49.88 17.66 11.98
N THR A 270 49.74 18.84 12.56
CA THR A 270 49.14 20.10 12.10
C THR A 270 49.58 20.60 10.73
N SER A 271 48.65 21.21 9.99
CA SER A 271 48.75 22.50 9.25
C SER A 271 47.63 22.54 8.18
N GLY A 272 46.98 23.63 7.84
CA GLY A 272 47.04 25.03 8.25
C GLY A 272 45.82 25.75 7.69
N SER A 273 45.28 26.67 8.49
CA SER A 273 44.27 27.64 8.08
C SER A 273 44.82 28.55 6.99
N THR A 274 44.05 28.81 5.92
CA THR A 274 44.18 30.03 5.10
C THR A 274 42.95 30.29 4.23
N LYS A 275 42.09 31.20 4.70
CA LYS A 275 41.46 32.27 3.90
C LYS A 275 41.79 33.58 4.63
N PRO A 276 41.78 34.79 4.01
CA PRO A 276 41.19 35.16 2.72
C PRO A 276 42.10 36.07 1.85
N LYS A 277 41.71 36.33 0.59
CA LYS A 277 41.97 37.65 -0.02
C LYS A 277 40.97 37.99 -1.13
N LYS A 278 40.40 39.19 -0.97
CA LYS A 278 39.62 39.97 -1.94
C LYS A 278 40.36 40.12 -3.27
N LYS A 279 39.61 40.02 -4.36
CA LYS A 279 39.50 41.06 -5.38
C LYS A 279 38.13 40.98 -6.03
#